data_AF-A0A9J7KBN0-F1
#
_entry.id   AF-A0A9J7KBN0-F1
#
_cell.length_a   1.000
_cell.length_b   1.000
_cell.length_c   1.000
_cell.angle_alpha   90.00
_cell.angle_beta   90.00
_cell.angle_gamma   90.00
#
_symmetry.space_group_name_H-M   'P 1'
#
loop_
_entity.id
_entity.type
_entity.pdbx_description
1 polymer ?
#
loop_
_entity_poly.entity_id
_entity_poly.type
_entity_poly.pdbx_seq_one_letter_code
_entity_poly.pdbx_strand_id
1 'polypeptide(L)'
;MPVAKSLMLSRVFRLASSSNPQEELTKLLSGSIPKSEDLLQSEDLIKLKRCIFAAQRPNLPPVCTHNMTDDASDPILNHVRRIQLFNNRADRVKIVFHPEFLSSTSALLAMDYEQFVRGCHLGVFVSYYEPWGYTPAECTVMGIPSITSNLSGFGCFMAEHIADPTSYGIYIVDRRFRNPEESVQQLAGHMFDFTRQSRRQRIIQRNRTERLSELLDWKSLGLYYRKARQLALFKKYPEAIRPDSPKTPQFRYPRPASAPPSPGSSRASTPLPSEHEDDDDDGSYDDSDPNFQPIRMVSRGSEVFEGSYPIIKPIIKKNSNSNGN
;
A
#
# COMPACT_ATOMS: atom_id res chain seq x y z
N MET A 1 6.89 -20.90 15.28
CA MET A 1 5.54 -20.70 14.68
C MET A 1 5.39 -21.23 13.24
N PRO A 2 6.37 -21.08 12.33
CA PRO A 2 6.22 -21.44 10.91
C PRO A 2 6.30 -22.94 10.66
N VAL A 3 7.14 -23.66 11.41
CA VAL A 3 7.45 -25.06 11.12
C VAL A 3 6.21 -25.97 11.19
N ALA A 4 5.37 -25.86 12.22
CA ALA A 4 4.18 -26.71 12.34
C ALA A 4 3.09 -26.40 11.29
N LYS A 5 2.87 -25.12 10.96
CA LYS A 5 1.89 -24.71 9.93
C LYS A 5 2.39 -24.97 8.51
N SER A 6 3.68 -24.73 8.24
CA SER A 6 4.34 -25.07 6.98
C SER A 6 4.40 -26.59 6.78
N LEU A 7 4.65 -27.37 7.83
CA LEU A 7 4.54 -28.83 7.79
C LEU A 7 3.09 -29.29 7.57
N MET A 8 2.11 -28.65 8.19
CA MET A 8 0.70 -28.94 7.94
C MET A 8 0.32 -28.62 6.50
N LEU A 9 0.69 -27.46 5.95
CA LEU A 9 0.45 -27.12 4.55
C LEU A 9 1.20 -28.06 3.59
N SER A 10 2.47 -28.36 3.85
CA SER A 10 3.27 -29.30 3.06
C SER A 10 2.70 -30.71 3.11
N ARG A 11 2.13 -31.12 4.24
CA ARG A 11 1.43 -32.40 4.38
C ARG A 11 0.07 -32.39 3.73
N VAL A 12 -0.72 -31.33 3.85
CA VAL A 12 -2.01 -31.19 3.14
C VAL A 12 -1.78 -31.16 1.63
N PHE A 13 -0.77 -30.45 1.15
CA PHE A 13 -0.39 -30.44 -0.27
C PHE A 13 0.10 -31.81 -0.71
N ARG A 14 0.93 -32.50 0.09
CA ARG A 14 1.33 -33.88 -0.19
C ARG A 14 0.16 -34.85 -0.17
N LEU A 15 -0.80 -34.69 0.74
CA LEU A 15 -2.02 -35.49 0.81
C LEU A 15 -2.91 -35.27 -0.42
N ALA A 16 -3.06 -34.01 -0.84
CA ALA A 16 -3.75 -33.65 -2.08
C ALA A 16 -2.99 -34.08 -3.35
N SER A 17 -1.69 -34.32 -3.24
CA SER A 17 -0.85 -34.84 -4.34
C SER A 17 -0.68 -36.37 -4.28
N SER A 18 -1.01 -36.99 -3.15
CA SER A 18 -0.91 -38.43 -2.91
C SER A 18 -2.26 -39.14 -3.03
N SER A 19 -3.38 -38.40 -3.09
CA SER A 19 -4.58 -38.94 -3.69
C SER A 19 -4.22 -39.36 -5.11
N ASN A 20 -4.42 -40.63 -5.43
CA ASN A 20 -3.93 -41.22 -6.67
C ASN A 20 -4.75 -40.65 -7.83
N PRO A 21 -4.27 -39.62 -8.55
CA PRO A 21 -5.11 -38.88 -9.50
C PRO A 21 -5.54 -39.80 -10.64
N GLN A 22 -4.76 -40.86 -10.88
CA GLN A 22 -5.05 -41.91 -11.86
C GLN A 22 -6.22 -42.79 -11.43
N GLU A 23 -6.40 -43.13 -10.15
CA GLU A 23 -7.56 -43.91 -9.68
C GLU A 23 -8.84 -43.07 -9.65
N GLU A 24 -8.75 -41.81 -9.21
CA GLU A 24 -9.88 -40.86 -9.29
C GLU A 24 -10.32 -40.66 -10.74
N LEU A 25 -9.35 -40.42 -11.63
CA LEU A 25 -9.60 -40.29 -13.06
C LEU A 25 -10.18 -41.58 -13.65
N THR A 26 -9.70 -42.76 -13.24
CA THR A 26 -10.21 -44.04 -13.73
C THR A 26 -11.64 -44.32 -13.24
N LYS A 27 -11.99 -43.90 -12.01
CA LYS A 27 -13.38 -43.96 -11.51
C LYS A 27 -14.32 -43.02 -12.26
N LEU A 28 -13.86 -41.79 -12.53
CA LEU A 28 -14.58 -40.83 -13.38
C LEU A 28 -14.76 -41.35 -14.81
N LEU A 29 -13.70 -41.91 -15.40
CA LEU A 29 -13.72 -42.50 -16.75
C LEU A 29 -14.60 -43.75 -16.85
N SER A 30 -14.82 -44.46 -15.75
CA SER A 30 -15.78 -45.58 -15.65
C SER A 30 -17.22 -45.14 -15.35
N GLY A 31 -17.49 -43.83 -15.32
CA GLY A 31 -18.83 -43.28 -15.09
C GLY A 31 -19.27 -43.26 -13.63
N SER A 32 -18.35 -43.46 -12.70
CA SER A 32 -18.62 -43.44 -11.25
C SER A 32 -18.02 -42.21 -10.58
N ILE A 33 -18.80 -41.54 -9.73
CA ILE A 33 -18.30 -40.40 -8.94
C ILE A 33 -17.54 -40.96 -7.72
N PRO A 34 -16.26 -40.60 -7.51
CA PRO A 34 -15.50 -41.04 -6.33
C PRO A 34 -16.19 -40.65 -5.02
N LYS A 35 -16.20 -41.57 -4.05
CA LYS A 35 -16.77 -41.32 -2.71
C LYS A 35 -15.71 -40.76 -1.76
N SER A 36 -16.11 -40.20 -0.62
CA SER A 36 -15.19 -39.62 0.38
C SER A 36 -14.11 -40.61 0.86
N GLU A 37 -14.45 -41.89 0.94
CA GLU A 37 -13.56 -43.00 1.33
C GLU A 37 -12.47 -43.27 0.29
N ASP A 38 -12.73 -42.90 -0.98
CA ASP A 38 -11.79 -43.02 -2.08
C ASP A 38 -10.77 -41.88 -2.07
N LEU A 39 -11.20 -40.70 -1.59
CA LEU A 39 -10.42 -39.46 -1.58
C LEU A 39 -9.53 -39.32 -0.34
N LEU A 40 -9.96 -39.88 0.81
CA LEU A 40 -9.26 -39.75 2.08
C LEU A 40 -9.13 -41.12 2.77
N GLN A 41 -7.93 -41.69 2.69
CA GLN A 41 -7.65 -42.97 3.32
C GLN A 41 -7.52 -42.83 4.85
N SER A 42 -7.72 -43.92 5.57
CA SER A 42 -7.63 -43.94 7.04
C SER A 42 -6.25 -43.51 7.55
N GLU A 43 -5.18 -43.81 6.81
CA GLU A 43 -3.82 -43.39 7.14
C GLU A 43 -3.65 -41.85 7.08
N ASP A 44 -4.31 -41.22 6.11
CA ASP A 44 -4.27 -39.77 5.90
C ASP A 44 -4.99 -39.04 7.03
N LEU A 45 -6.13 -39.58 7.47
CA LEU A 45 -6.85 -39.08 8.63
C LEU A 45 -6.00 -39.12 9.90
N ILE A 46 -5.21 -40.18 10.10
CA ILE A 46 -4.29 -40.29 11.25
C ILE A 46 -3.19 -39.21 11.15
N LYS A 47 -2.60 -39.02 9.97
CA LYS A 47 -1.58 -37.98 9.72
C LYS A 47 -2.14 -36.57 9.95
N LEU A 48 -3.36 -36.29 9.49
CA LEU A 48 -4.05 -35.02 9.69
C LEU A 48 -4.35 -34.76 11.16
N LYS A 49 -4.92 -35.74 11.88
CA LYS A 49 -5.20 -35.65 13.32
C LYS A 49 -3.94 -35.32 14.11
N ARG A 50 -2.80 -35.96 13.80
CA ARG A 50 -1.50 -35.65 14.43
C ARG A 50 -1.06 -34.20 14.18
N CYS A 51 -1.27 -33.68 12.97
CA CYS A 51 -0.93 -32.28 12.65
C CYS A 51 -1.84 -31.29 13.38
N ILE A 52 -3.15 -31.56 13.43
CA ILE A 52 -4.12 -30.73 14.16
C ILE A 52 -3.74 -30.67 15.64
N PHE A 53 -3.46 -31.82 16.24
CA PHE A 53 -3.03 -31.90 17.64
C PHE A 53 -1.74 -31.09 17.89
N ALA A 54 -0.72 -31.24 17.04
CA ALA A 54 0.52 -30.47 17.14
C ALA A 54 0.35 -28.95 16.90
N ALA A 55 -0.72 -28.55 16.19
CA ALA A 55 -1.03 -27.14 15.92
C ALA A 55 -1.81 -26.46 17.04
N GLN A 56 -2.41 -27.21 17.96
CA GLN A 56 -3.13 -26.66 19.11
C GLN A 56 -2.18 -25.89 20.04
N ARG A 57 -2.66 -24.77 20.57
CA ARG A 57 -1.89 -23.91 21.48
C ARG A 57 -2.80 -23.39 22.59
N PRO A 58 -2.34 -23.44 23.85
CA PRO A 58 -3.09 -22.87 24.97
C PRO A 58 -2.96 -21.34 25.03
N ASN A 59 -1.85 -20.79 24.54
CA ASN A 59 -1.53 -19.36 24.65
C ASN A 59 -2.00 -18.57 23.42
N LEU A 60 -2.21 -17.26 23.62
CA LEU A 60 -2.52 -16.33 22.55
C LEU A 60 -1.37 -16.22 21.53
N PRO A 61 -1.67 -15.84 20.27
CA PRO A 61 -0.63 -15.47 19.31
C PRO A 61 0.23 -14.30 19.85
N PRO A 62 1.56 -14.43 19.89
CA PRO A 62 2.43 -13.39 20.42
C PRO A 62 2.35 -12.13 19.55
N VAL A 63 2.52 -10.97 20.18
CA VAL A 63 2.60 -9.68 19.50
C VAL A 63 3.97 -9.51 18.84
N CYS A 64 5.06 -9.91 19.49
CA CYS A 64 6.42 -9.79 18.95
C CYS A 64 6.90 -11.12 18.34
N THR A 65 7.60 -11.06 17.21
CA THR A 65 8.23 -12.25 16.61
C THR A 65 9.57 -12.62 17.24
N HIS A 66 10.23 -11.68 17.92
CA HIS A 66 11.57 -11.82 18.46
C HIS A 66 11.61 -11.63 19.98
N ASN A 67 12.65 -12.16 20.61
CA ASN A 67 12.95 -11.87 22.00
C ASN A 67 13.68 -10.52 22.07
N MET A 68 13.07 -9.53 22.69
CA MET A 68 13.67 -8.21 22.86
C MET A 68 14.67 -8.23 24.01
N THR A 69 15.83 -7.60 23.82
CA THR A 69 16.82 -7.42 24.89
C THR A 69 16.25 -6.61 26.05
N ASP A 70 15.49 -5.57 25.75
CA ASP A 70 14.79 -4.73 26.74
C ASP A 70 13.31 -4.58 26.38
N ASP A 71 12.58 -5.68 26.56
CA ASP A 71 11.13 -5.77 26.31
C ASP A 71 10.31 -4.77 27.14
N ALA A 72 10.78 -4.45 28.35
CA ALA A 72 10.06 -3.64 29.32
C ALA A 72 10.17 -2.14 29.05
N SER A 73 11.25 -1.67 28.41
CA SER A 73 11.38 -0.26 28.02
C SER A 73 11.01 0.00 26.55
N ASP A 74 10.85 -1.04 25.73
CA ASP A 74 10.50 -0.89 24.31
C ASP A 74 9.20 -0.08 24.11
N PRO A 75 9.26 1.05 23.37
CA PRO A 75 8.12 1.95 23.26
C PRO A 75 6.94 1.34 22.50
N ILE A 76 7.19 0.43 21.56
CA ILE A 76 6.13 -0.22 20.76
C ILE A 76 5.38 -1.20 21.65
N LEU A 77 6.08 -2.10 22.32
CA LEU A 77 5.49 -3.12 23.18
C LEU A 77 4.80 -2.51 24.39
N ASN A 78 5.37 -1.46 24.99
CA ASN A 78 4.69 -0.71 26.05
C ASN A 78 3.41 -0.04 25.57
N HIS A 79 3.42 0.53 24.36
CA HIS A 79 2.21 1.10 23.78
C HIS A 79 1.14 0.02 23.54
N VAL A 80 1.51 -1.14 23.01
CA VAL A 80 0.59 -2.27 22.80
C VAL A 80 -0.01 -2.76 24.12
N ARG A 81 0.80 -2.89 25.18
CA ARG A 81 0.32 -3.24 26.53
C ARG A 81 -0.67 -2.21 27.05
N ARG A 82 -0.40 -0.92 26.84
CA ARG A 82 -1.25 0.19 27.27
C ARG A 82 -2.63 0.18 26.59
N ILE A 83 -2.68 -0.11 25.28
CA ILE A 83 -3.94 -0.17 24.51
C ILE A 83 -4.59 -1.56 24.49
N GLN A 84 -3.97 -2.54 25.16
CA GLN A 84 -4.48 -3.90 25.35
C GLN A 84 -4.74 -4.72 24.06
N LEU A 85 -3.98 -4.46 22.98
CA LEU A 85 -4.05 -5.25 21.75
C LEU A 85 -3.20 -6.53 21.85
N PHE A 86 -3.71 -7.54 22.54
CA PHE A 86 -3.01 -8.81 22.81
C PHE A 86 -3.36 -9.95 21.84
N ASN A 87 -3.95 -9.64 20.68
CA ASN A 87 -4.41 -10.62 19.70
C ASN A 87 -5.43 -11.62 20.26
N ASN A 88 -6.32 -11.17 21.16
CA ASN A 88 -7.42 -11.97 21.67
C ASN A 88 -8.34 -12.44 20.53
N ARG A 89 -9.10 -13.52 20.72
CA ARG A 89 -10.02 -14.01 19.67
C ARG A 89 -11.03 -12.95 19.21
N ALA A 90 -11.53 -12.13 20.13
CA ALA A 90 -12.49 -11.07 19.84
C ALA A 90 -11.91 -9.87 19.06
N ASP A 91 -10.59 -9.62 19.17
CA ASP A 91 -9.96 -8.45 18.53
C ASP A 91 -10.08 -8.54 17.01
N ARG A 92 -10.71 -7.57 16.36
CA ARG A 92 -10.86 -7.58 14.89
C ARG A 92 -9.59 -7.13 14.16
N VAL A 93 -8.72 -6.39 14.85
CA VAL A 93 -7.40 -5.98 14.38
C VAL A 93 -6.35 -6.76 15.16
N LYS A 94 -5.36 -7.29 14.45
CA LYS A 94 -4.23 -8.03 15.03
C LYS A 94 -2.95 -7.25 14.82
N ILE A 95 -2.02 -7.39 15.76
CA ILE A 95 -0.70 -6.76 15.68
C ILE A 95 0.40 -7.82 15.69
N VAL A 96 1.37 -7.63 14.80
CA VAL A 96 2.61 -8.40 14.73
C VAL A 96 3.75 -7.42 14.61
N PHE A 97 4.51 -7.26 15.69
CA PHE A 97 5.74 -6.49 15.70
C PHE A 97 6.90 -7.38 15.28
N HIS A 98 7.55 -7.00 14.18
CA HIS A 98 8.70 -7.68 13.61
C HIS A 98 9.93 -6.75 13.66
N PRO A 99 10.72 -6.78 14.75
CA PRO A 99 11.87 -5.88 14.96
C PRO A 99 13.13 -6.36 14.21
N GLU A 100 13.00 -6.72 12.93
CA GLU A 100 14.11 -7.13 12.07
C GLU A 100 13.78 -6.74 10.62
N PHE A 101 14.80 -6.56 9.79
CA PHE A 101 14.59 -6.38 8.36
C PHE A 101 14.04 -7.66 7.72
N LEU A 102 13.11 -7.48 6.78
CA LEU A 102 12.55 -8.58 6.02
C LEU A 102 13.62 -9.18 5.10
N SER A 103 13.70 -10.51 5.10
CA SER A 103 14.64 -11.27 4.28
C SER A 103 13.98 -12.57 3.83
N SER A 104 14.17 -12.93 2.56
CA SER A 104 13.83 -14.25 2.02
C SER A 104 14.45 -15.42 2.79
N THR A 105 15.54 -15.20 3.53
CA THR A 105 16.19 -16.22 4.36
C THR A 105 15.57 -16.37 5.76
N SER A 106 14.66 -15.47 6.17
CA SER A 106 14.06 -15.55 7.50
C SER A 106 13.16 -16.78 7.61
N ALA A 107 13.33 -17.54 8.69
CA ALA A 107 12.53 -18.74 8.92
C ALA A 107 11.05 -18.43 9.20
N LEU A 108 10.74 -17.19 9.60
CA LEU A 108 9.38 -16.75 9.97
C LEU A 108 8.59 -16.25 8.77
N LEU A 109 9.15 -15.26 8.08
CA LEU A 109 8.60 -14.62 6.90
C LEU A 109 9.67 -14.70 5.81
N ALA A 110 9.63 -15.77 5.02
CA ALA A 110 10.57 -16.02 3.94
C ALA A 110 10.20 -15.20 2.70
N MET A 111 10.32 -13.87 2.80
CA MET A 111 10.06 -12.94 1.71
C MET A 111 10.92 -11.69 1.85
N ASP A 112 11.34 -11.14 0.72
CA ASP A 112 12.04 -9.86 0.70
C ASP A 112 11.06 -8.71 0.89
N TYR A 113 11.59 -7.54 1.29
CA TYR A 113 10.79 -6.34 1.57
C TYR A 113 9.80 -6.00 0.44
N GLU A 114 10.22 -6.02 -0.82
CA GLU A 114 9.33 -5.68 -1.94
C GLU A 114 8.18 -6.67 -2.12
N GLN A 115 8.43 -7.96 -1.87
CA GLN A 115 7.41 -9.01 -1.97
C GLN A 115 6.38 -8.84 -0.84
N PHE A 116 6.86 -8.52 0.36
CA PHE A 116 5.99 -8.21 1.50
C PHE A 116 5.09 -7.01 1.22
N VAL A 117 5.65 -5.90 0.74
CA VAL A 117 4.89 -4.69 0.41
C VAL A 117 3.84 -4.99 -0.66
N ARG A 118 4.19 -5.72 -1.74
CA ARG A 118 3.24 -6.11 -2.80
C ARG A 118 2.10 -7.02 -2.32
N GLY A 119 2.37 -7.82 -1.29
CA GLY A 119 1.39 -8.68 -0.63
C GLY A 119 0.48 -7.95 0.36
N CYS A 120 0.85 -6.75 0.79
CA CYS A 120 0.04 -5.91 1.65
C CYS A 120 -1.07 -5.17 0.88
N HIS A 121 -2.05 -4.65 1.62
CA HIS A 121 -3.19 -3.92 1.05
C HIS A 121 -3.05 -2.40 1.18
N LEU A 122 -2.40 -1.94 2.24
CA LEU A 122 -2.31 -0.53 2.61
C LEU A 122 -1.02 -0.30 3.41
N GLY A 123 -0.23 0.70 3.02
CA GLY A 123 0.88 1.23 3.83
C GLY A 123 0.42 2.37 4.73
N VAL A 124 0.92 2.48 5.96
CA VAL A 124 0.51 3.53 6.92
C VAL A 124 1.76 4.18 7.51
N PHE A 125 2.04 5.42 7.10
CA PHE A 125 3.28 6.16 7.37
C PHE A 125 2.94 7.58 7.87
N VAL A 126 2.32 7.67 9.04
CA VAL A 126 1.81 8.94 9.61
C VAL A 126 2.90 9.69 10.36
N SER A 127 3.97 10.01 9.64
CA SER A 127 5.18 10.57 10.21
C SER A 127 4.97 12.00 10.72
N TYR A 128 5.62 12.34 11.83
CA TYR A 128 5.69 13.71 12.33
C TYR A 128 6.85 14.50 11.71
N TYR A 129 7.97 13.83 11.45
CA TYR A 129 9.14 14.39 10.81
C TYR A 129 9.65 13.43 9.73
N GLU A 130 9.43 13.79 8.47
CA GLU A 130 9.82 12.99 7.31
C GLU A 130 10.14 13.93 6.14
N PRO A 131 11.42 14.31 5.95
CA PRO A 131 11.78 15.33 4.96
C PRO A 131 11.31 15.04 3.53
N TRP A 132 11.24 13.76 3.17
CA TRP A 132 10.70 13.31 1.89
C TRP A 132 9.63 12.25 2.12
N GLY A 133 10.03 10.99 2.12
CA GLY A 133 9.16 9.84 2.35
C GLY A 133 9.27 8.83 1.22
N TYR A 134 10.34 8.05 1.30
CA TYR A 134 10.65 7.02 0.31
C TYR A 134 9.70 5.83 0.44
N THR A 135 9.33 5.44 1.65
CA THR A 135 8.45 4.29 1.90
C THR A 135 7.06 4.46 1.27
N PRO A 136 6.31 5.57 1.46
CA PRO A 136 5.05 5.78 0.75
C PRO A 136 5.22 5.95 -0.77
N ALA A 137 6.36 6.48 -1.24
CA ALA A 137 6.67 6.57 -2.66
C ALA A 137 6.89 5.18 -3.29
N GLU A 138 7.66 4.31 -2.64
CA GLU A 138 7.86 2.91 -3.04
C GLU A 138 6.54 2.14 -3.06
N CYS A 139 5.69 2.31 -2.04
CA CYS A 139 4.35 1.73 -2.05
C CYS A 139 3.56 2.16 -3.29
N THR A 140 3.62 3.45 -3.65
CA THR A 140 2.92 3.99 -4.81
C THR A 140 3.42 3.35 -6.12
N VAL A 141 4.74 3.22 -6.28
CA VAL A 141 5.36 2.54 -7.43
C VAL A 141 4.96 1.06 -7.51
N MET A 142 4.74 0.40 -6.37
CA MET A 142 4.26 -0.98 -6.30
C MET A 142 2.72 -1.11 -6.42
N GLY A 143 2.00 0.00 -6.66
CA GLY A 143 0.54 0.01 -6.76
C GLY A 143 -0.17 -0.29 -5.43
N ILE A 144 0.47 0.04 -4.31
CA ILE A 144 -0.06 -0.15 -2.96
C ILE A 144 -0.51 1.21 -2.41
N PRO A 145 -1.82 1.40 -2.14
CA PRO A 145 -2.33 2.59 -1.47
C PRO A 145 -1.56 2.88 -0.17
N SER A 146 -1.40 4.15 0.17
CA SER A 146 -0.70 4.55 1.40
C SER A 146 -1.37 5.71 2.12
N ILE A 147 -1.29 5.68 3.44
CA ILE A 147 -1.62 6.81 4.31
C ILE A 147 -0.31 7.51 4.69
N THR A 148 -0.22 8.80 4.47
CA THR A 148 0.89 9.67 4.88
C THR A 148 0.36 10.89 5.66
N SER A 149 1.22 11.86 5.97
CA SER A 149 0.82 13.10 6.64
C SER A 149 1.15 14.33 5.79
N ASN A 150 0.48 15.46 6.06
CA ASN A 150 0.84 16.76 5.49
C ASN A 150 2.09 17.41 6.13
N LEU A 151 2.86 16.64 6.90
CA LEU A 151 4.20 17.00 7.37
C LEU A 151 5.30 16.22 6.64
N SER A 152 4.95 15.17 5.88
CA SER A 152 5.91 14.47 5.03
C SER A 152 6.10 15.24 3.71
N GLY A 153 7.33 15.20 3.17
CA GLY A 153 7.62 15.81 1.86
C GLY A 153 6.80 15.18 0.73
N PHE A 154 6.65 13.85 0.77
CA PHE A 154 5.83 13.07 -0.15
C PHE A 154 4.35 13.48 -0.07
N GLY A 155 3.79 13.59 1.14
CA GLY A 155 2.41 14.00 1.35
C GLY A 155 2.16 15.42 0.83
N CYS A 156 3.07 16.36 1.12
CA CYS A 156 3.01 17.71 0.56
C CYS A 156 3.06 17.68 -0.98
N PHE A 157 3.99 16.93 -1.56
CA PHE A 157 4.16 16.82 -3.01
C PHE A 157 2.90 16.25 -3.69
N MET A 158 2.32 15.19 -3.14
CA MET A 158 1.09 14.59 -3.68
C MET A 158 -0.12 15.52 -3.55
N ALA A 159 -0.25 16.23 -2.44
CA ALA A 159 -1.32 17.22 -2.24
C ALA A 159 -1.25 18.38 -3.25
N GLU A 160 -0.05 18.78 -3.65
CA GLU A 160 0.15 19.87 -4.61
C GLU A 160 -0.14 19.44 -6.06
N HIS A 161 0.23 18.21 -6.44
CA HIS A 161 0.22 17.77 -7.84
C HIS A 161 -0.98 16.90 -8.24
N ILE A 162 -1.79 16.44 -7.28
CA ILE A 162 -2.95 15.58 -7.54
C ILE A 162 -4.22 16.27 -7.04
N ALA A 163 -5.21 16.44 -7.91
CA ALA A 163 -6.45 17.12 -7.56
C ALA A 163 -7.30 16.36 -6.53
N ASP A 164 -7.25 15.02 -6.56
CA ASP A 164 -7.99 14.15 -5.64
C ASP A 164 -7.11 12.95 -5.22
N PRO A 165 -6.16 13.14 -4.28
CA PRO A 165 -5.22 12.10 -3.88
C PRO A 165 -5.91 10.82 -3.38
N THR A 166 -7.01 10.96 -2.65
CA THR A 166 -7.77 9.85 -2.07
C THR A 166 -8.31 8.90 -3.15
N SER A 167 -8.80 9.45 -4.26
CA SER A 167 -9.30 8.65 -5.40
C SER A 167 -8.23 7.79 -6.07
N TYR A 168 -6.95 8.16 -5.89
CA TYR A 168 -5.77 7.44 -6.34
C TYR A 168 -5.12 6.60 -5.23
N GLY A 169 -5.75 6.47 -4.05
CA GLY A 169 -5.22 5.67 -2.95
C GLY A 169 -4.11 6.35 -2.15
N ILE A 170 -3.98 7.67 -2.24
CA ILE A 170 -3.08 8.46 -1.40
C ILE A 170 -3.92 9.19 -0.35
N TYR A 171 -3.83 8.75 0.89
CA TYR A 171 -4.55 9.35 2.01
C TYR A 171 -3.60 10.24 2.80
N ILE A 172 -4.00 11.48 3.07
CA ILE A 172 -3.13 12.48 3.74
C ILE A 172 -3.79 12.91 5.04
N VAL A 173 -3.22 12.47 6.16
CA VAL A 173 -3.65 12.88 7.50
C VAL A 173 -3.15 14.29 7.78
N ASP A 174 -4.02 15.13 8.31
CA ASP A 174 -3.66 16.47 8.76
C ASP A 174 -3.03 16.37 10.16
N ARG A 175 -1.70 16.57 10.19
CA ARG A 175 -0.85 16.61 11.36
C ARG A 175 -0.32 18.01 11.65
N ARG A 176 -0.60 18.98 10.77
CA ARG A 176 -0.05 20.35 10.81
C ARG A 176 -1.03 21.35 11.41
N PHE A 177 -2.32 21.21 11.10
CA PHE A 177 -3.35 22.17 11.49
C PHE A 177 -4.39 21.58 12.44
N ARG A 178 -4.19 20.32 12.88
CA ARG A 178 -5.06 19.61 13.82
C ARG A 178 -4.30 19.16 15.05
N ASN A 179 -5.05 18.98 16.13
CA ASN A 179 -4.47 18.42 17.35
C ASN A 179 -4.24 16.90 17.20
N PRO A 180 -3.42 16.27 18.08
CA PRO A 180 -3.09 14.85 17.94
C PRO A 180 -4.31 13.91 17.93
N GLU A 181 -5.34 14.20 18.73
CA GLU A 181 -6.54 13.36 18.83
C GLU A 181 -7.35 13.39 17.53
N GLU A 182 -7.54 14.58 16.96
CA GLU A 182 -8.20 14.76 15.66
C GLU A 182 -7.45 14.05 14.53
N SER A 183 -6.10 14.08 14.55
CA SER A 183 -5.28 13.34 13.58
C SER A 183 -5.44 11.82 13.75
N VAL A 184 -5.52 11.32 15.00
CA VAL A 184 -5.75 9.90 15.28
C VAL A 184 -7.14 9.48 14.79
N GLN A 185 -8.17 10.28 15.06
CA GLN A 185 -9.53 10.00 14.60
C GLN A 185 -9.62 10.02 13.06
N GLN A 186 -8.93 10.95 12.41
CA GLN A 186 -8.85 10.99 10.93
C GLN A 186 -8.15 9.74 10.37
N LEU A 187 -7.02 9.34 10.96
CA LEU A 187 -6.31 8.11 10.58
C LEU A 187 -7.21 6.88 10.73
N ALA A 188 -7.88 6.75 11.87
CA ALA A 188 -8.81 5.65 12.13
C ALA A 188 -9.96 5.65 11.12
N GLY A 189 -10.49 6.83 10.77
CA GLY A 189 -11.50 6.99 9.72
C GLY A 189 -11.03 6.48 8.36
N HIS A 190 -9.84 6.90 7.90
CA HIS A 190 -9.27 6.41 6.64
C HIS A 190 -9.07 4.89 6.62
N MET A 191 -8.56 4.32 7.72
CA MET A 191 -8.39 2.87 7.83
C MET A 191 -9.73 2.14 7.84
N PHE A 192 -10.72 2.64 8.58
CA PHE A 192 -12.06 2.06 8.65
C PHE A 192 -12.75 2.07 7.29
N ASP A 193 -12.74 3.21 6.58
CA ASP A 193 -13.32 3.32 5.25
C ASP A 193 -12.63 2.37 4.25
N PHE A 194 -11.31 2.21 4.35
CA PHE A 194 -10.58 1.24 3.54
C PHE A 194 -11.06 -0.20 3.79
N THR A 195 -11.35 -0.57 5.04
CA THR A 195 -11.87 -1.92 5.36
C THR A 195 -13.25 -2.20 4.77
N ARG A 196 -14.03 -1.16 4.46
CA ARG A 196 -15.37 -1.27 3.88
C ARG A 196 -15.37 -1.48 2.36
N GLN A 197 -14.21 -1.36 1.71
CA GLN A 197 -14.11 -1.54 0.26
C GLN A 197 -14.32 -3.00 -0.14
N SER A 198 -14.95 -3.21 -1.30
CA SER A 198 -15.02 -4.52 -1.95
C SER A 198 -13.66 -4.90 -2.56
N ARG A 199 -13.49 -6.19 -2.91
CA ARG A 199 -12.28 -6.65 -3.63
C ARG A 199 -12.12 -5.90 -4.96
N ARG A 200 -13.20 -5.69 -5.71
CA ARG A 200 -13.20 -4.96 -6.98
C ARG A 200 -12.75 -3.51 -6.78
N GLN A 201 -13.27 -2.83 -5.76
CA GLN A 201 -12.86 -1.46 -5.42
C GLN A 201 -11.37 -1.37 -5.08
N ARG A 202 -10.84 -2.30 -4.27
CA ARG A 202 -9.41 -2.35 -3.95
C ARG A 202 -8.54 -2.56 -5.18
N ILE A 203 -8.92 -3.45 -6.10
CA ILE A 203 -8.17 -3.68 -7.35
C ILE A 203 -8.14 -2.41 -8.20
N ILE A 204 -9.30 -1.76 -8.38
CA ILE A 204 -9.38 -0.50 -9.14
C ILE A 204 -8.51 0.58 -8.48
N GLN A 205 -8.55 0.71 -7.16
CA GLN A 205 -7.73 1.68 -6.44
C GLN A 205 -6.23 1.40 -6.61
N ARG A 206 -5.78 0.14 -6.47
CA ARG A 206 -4.38 -0.26 -6.72
C ARG A 206 -3.92 0.11 -8.13
N ASN A 207 -4.74 -0.16 -9.16
CA ASN A 207 -4.45 0.22 -10.54
C ASN A 207 -4.35 1.73 -10.72
N ARG A 208 -5.15 2.52 -9.97
CA ARG A 208 -5.03 3.99 -9.99
C ARG A 208 -3.76 4.45 -9.28
N THR A 209 -3.43 3.87 -8.12
CA THR A 209 -2.21 4.18 -7.38
C THR A 209 -0.96 3.94 -8.22
N GLU A 210 -0.90 2.82 -8.94
CA GLU A 210 0.24 2.47 -9.80
C GLU A 210 0.49 3.48 -10.92
N ARG A 211 -0.56 4.09 -11.48
CA ARG A 211 -0.45 5.16 -12.50
C ARG A 211 0.24 6.42 -11.99
N LEU A 212 0.33 6.62 -10.68
CA LEU A 212 1.07 7.74 -10.10
C LEU A 212 2.59 7.50 -10.09
N SER A 213 3.06 6.30 -10.41
CA SER A 213 4.49 5.97 -10.46
C SER A 213 5.27 6.87 -11.42
N GLU A 214 4.67 7.24 -12.56
CA GLU A 214 5.27 8.14 -13.57
C GLU A 214 5.59 9.54 -13.01
N LEU A 215 4.78 10.02 -12.07
CA LEU A 215 4.99 11.29 -11.40
C LEU A 215 6.24 11.27 -10.50
N LEU A 216 6.55 10.09 -9.96
CA LEU A 216 7.67 9.86 -9.03
C LEU A 216 8.96 9.45 -9.73
N ASP A 217 8.92 9.21 -11.04
CA ASP A 217 10.10 8.84 -11.81
C ASP A 217 11.07 10.02 -11.98
N TRP A 218 12.37 9.74 -12.05
CA TRP A 218 13.41 10.76 -12.25
C TRP A 218 13.30 11.49 -13.59
N LYS A 219 12.64 10.90 -14.60
CA LYS A 219 12.29 11.61 -15.84
C LYS A 219 11.40 12.82 -15.55
N SER A 220 10.53 12.73 -14.55
CA SER A 220 9.64 13.81 -14.10
C SER A 220 10.33 14.70 -13.06
N LEU A 221 10.86 14.11 -11.98
CA LEU A 221 11.45 14.86 -10.86
C LEU A 221 12.77 15.56 -11.24
N GLY A 222 13.51 15.04 -12.22
CA GLY A 222 14.77 15.62 -12.70
C GLY A 222 14.61 17.02 -13.33
N LEU A 223 13.39 17.41 -13.71
CA LEU A 223 13.13 18.76 -14.22
C LEU A 223 13.42 19.84 -13.18
N TYR A 224 13.14 19.59 -11.90
CA TYR A 224 13.43 20.55 -10.82
C TYR A 224 14.94 20.79 -10.67
N TYR A 225 15.77 19.77 -10.87
CA TYR A 225 17.24 19.90 -10.89
C TYR A 225 17.75 20.72 -12.08
N ARG A 226 17.14 20.54 -13.26
CA ARG A 226 17.46 21.36 -14.44
C ARG A 226 17.10 22.83 -14.19
N LYS A 227 15.94 23.09 -13.61
CA LYS A 227 15.47 24.44 -13.25
C LYS A 227 16.38 25.10 -12.22
N ALA A 228 16.80 24.38 -11.18
CA ALA A 228 17.71 24.91 -10.16
C ALA A 228 19.06 25.35 -10.77
N ARG A 229 19.62 24.54 -11.70
CA ARG A 229 20.85 24.89 -12.42
C ARG A 229 20.67 26.09 -13.35
N GLN A 230 19.58 26.15 -14.10
CA GLN A 230 19.25 27.31 -14.95
C GLN A 230 19.10 28.58 -14.13
N LEU A 231 18.41 28.51 -12.99
CA LEU A 231 18.24 29.65 -12.08
C LEU A 231 19.59 30.11 -11.49
N ALA A 232 20.46 29.18 -11.12
CA ALA A 232 21.80 29.50 -10.63
C ALA A 232 22.65 30.22 -11.70
N LEU A 233 22.61 29.73 -12.95
CA LEU A 233 23.30 30.37 -14.07
C LEU A 233 22.74 31.76 -14.37
N PHE A 234 21.41 31.90 -14.42
CA PHE A 234 20.74 33.18 -14.64
C PHE A 234 21.11 34.22 -13.57
N LYS A 235 21.15 33.81 -12.29
CA LYS A 235 21.56 34.70 -11.20
C LYS A 235 23.02 35.15 -11.28
N LYS A 236 23.90 34.31 -11.86
CA LYS A 236 25.34 34.60 -11.97
C LYS A 236 25.71 35.37 -13.24
N TYR A 237 25.02 35.10 -14.35
CA TYR A 237 25.31 35.65 -15.68
C TYR A 237 24.02 36.11 -16.38
N PRO A 238 23.37 37.19 -15.88
CA PRO A 238 22.08 37.63 -16.40
C PRO A 238 22.14 38.12 -17.86
N GLU A 239 23.25 38.70 -18.29
CA GLU A 239 23.49 39.18 -19.66
C GLU A 239 23.74 38.07 -20.70
N ALA A 240 24.24 36.90 -20.27
CA ALA A 240 24.59 35.81 -21.17
C ALA A 240 23.42 34.86 -21.47
N ILE A 241 22.36 34.90 -20.67
CA ILE A 241 21.23 33.97 -20.74
C ILE A 241 19.95 34.77 -20.96
N ARG A 242 19.46 34.79 -22.20
CA ARG A 242 18.10 35.28 -22.47
C ARG A 242 17.11 34.37 -21.75
N PRO A 243 16.16 34.94 -20.96
CA PRO A 243 15.21 34.14 -20.24
C PRO A 243 14.18 33.59 -21.23
N ASP A 244 14.39 32.36 -21.71
CA ASP A 244 13.24 31.51 -21.94
C ASP A 244 12.70 31.22 -20.54
N SER A 245 11.65 31.94 -20.15
CA SER A 245 10.98 31.73 -18.86
C SER A 245 10.78 30.23 -18.68
N PRO A 246 11.42 29.57 -17.70
CA PRO A 246 11.23 28.15 -17.52
C PRO A 246 9.79 27.95 -17.05
N LYS A 247 8.88 27.66 -17.99
CA LYS A 247 7.51 27.27 -17.70
C LYS A 247 7.61 26.06 -16.81
N THR A 248 7.25 26.21 -15.54
CA THR A 248 7.23 25.08 -14.61
C THR A 248 6.10 24.17 -15.09
N PRO A 249 6.37 22.93 -15.49
CA PRO A 249 5.29 22.00 -15.74
C PRO A 249 4.57 21.81 -14.40
N GLN A 250 3.32 22.26 -14.33
CA GLN A 250 2.42 21.86 -13.26
C GLN A 250 1.98 20.45 -13.60
N PHE A 251 2.53 19.45 -12.91
CA PHE A 251 1.92 18.14 -12.91
C PHE A 251 0.58 18.30 -12.20
N ARG A 252 -0.53 18.23 -12.95
CA ARG A 252 -1.87 18.25 -12.38
C ARG A 252 -2.58 16.99 -12.81
N TYR A 253 -2.50 15.97 -11.96
CA TYR A 253 -3.27 14.76 -12.18
C TYR A 253 -4.75 15.07 -11.93
N PRO A 254 -5.60 14.90 -12.96
CA PRO A 254 -7.03 15.19 -12.83
C PRO A 254 -7.69 14.13 -11.96
N ARG A 255 -8.92 14.39 -11.54
CA ARG A 255 -9.75 13.37 -10.88
C ARG A 255 -9.99 12.21 -11.88
N PRO A 256 -9.87 10.94 -11.47
CA PRO A 256 -10.03 9.82 -12.38
C PRO A 256 -11.50 9.72 -12.84
N ALA A 257 -11.72 9.28 -14.07
CA ALA A 257 -13.07 8.99 -14.57
C ALA A 257 -13.78 7.97 -13.66
N SER A 258 -15.07 8.19 -13.45
CA SER A 258 -15.92 7.46 -12.50
C SER A 258 -16.00 5.96 -12.82
N ALA A 259 -15.80 5.57 -14.08
CA ALA A 259 -15.77 4.18 -14.53
C ALA A 259 -14.33 3.74 -14.90
N PRO A 260 -13.90 2.52 -14.51
CA PRO A 260 -12.74 1.90 -15.13
C PRO A 260 -13.04 1.64 -16.62
N PRO A 261 -12.04 1.68 -17.52
CA PRO A 261 -12.23 1.12 -18.85
C PRO A 261 -12.67 -0.35 -18.70
N SER A 262 -13.75 -0.73 -19.38
CA SER A 262 -14.24 -2.10 -19.40
C SER A 262 -13.08 -3.05 -19.75
N PRO A 263 -12.91 -4.18 -19.04
CA PRO A 263 -11.93 -5.18 -19.45
C PRO A 263 -12.26 -5.60 -20.88
N GLY A 264 -11.29 -5.51 -21.79
CA GLY A 264 -11.41 -6.13 -23.11
C GLY A 264 -11.78 -7.60 -22.91
N SER A 265 -12.84 -8.04 -23.62
CA SER A 265 -13.40 -9.39 -23.51
C SER A 265 -12.29 -10.44 -23.52
N SER A 266 -11.99 -10.98 -22.34
CA SER A 266 -11.13 -12.14 -22.20
C SER A 266 -11.99 -13.31 -22.65
N ARG A 267 -11.71 -13.86 -23.84
CA ARG A 267 -12.41 -15.04 -24.36
C ARG A 267 -12.44 -16.11 -23.28
N ALA A 268 -13.65 -16.47 -22.85
CA ALA A 268 -13.87 -17.53 -21.87
C ALA A 268 -13.28 -18.85 -22.39
N SER A 269 -12.52 -19.54 -21.54
CA SER A 269 -12.32 -20.97 -21.66
C SER A 269 -13.41 -21.64 -20.83
N THR A 270 -14.31 -22.36 -21.50
CA THR A 270 -15.41 -23.19 -20.96
C THR A 270 -14.87 -24.33 -20.08
N PRO A 271 -15.67 -24.93 -19.16
CA PRO A 271 -17.14 -24.87 -19.07
C PRO A 271 -17.72 -24.10 -17.86
N LEU A 272 -19.00 -23.72 -18.03
CA LEU A 272 -19.82 -22.87 -17.18
C LEU A 272 -20.16 -23.50 -15.81
N PRO A 273 -20.28 -22.70 -14.73
CA PRO A 273 -21.05 -23.08 -13.54
C PRO A 273 -22.55 -22.84 -13.75
N SER A 274 -23.35 -23.73 -13.15
CA SER A 274 -24.82 -23.75 -13.13
C SER A 274 -25.46 -22.48 -12.56
N GLU A 275 -26.57 -22.09 -13.18
CA GLU A 275 -27.43 -20.96 -12.84
C GLU A 275 -28.05 -21.13 -11.44
N HIS A 276 -27.84 -20.13 -10.57
CA HIS A 276 -28.82 -19.70 -9.59
C HIS A 276 -28.64 -18.20 -9.34
N GLU A 277 -29.77 -17.51 -9.46
CA GLU A 277 -29.99 -16.07 -9.52
C GLU A 277 -29.75 -15.38 -8.15
N ASP A 278 -29.29 -14.13 -8.21
CA ASP A 278 -29.95 -12.94 -7.64
C ASP A 278 -28.91 -11.81 -7.54
N ASP A 279 -29.02 -10.79 -8.40
CA ASP A 279 -28.53 -9.43 -8.14
C ASP A 279 -29.27 -8.48 -9.09
N ASP A 280 -30.26 -7.78 -8.54
CA ASP A 280 -30.91 -6.62 -9.15
C ASP A 280 -29.93 -5.45 -9.20
N ASP A 281 -29.51 -5.03 -10.39
CA ASP A 281 -28.89 -3.72 -10.62
C ASP A 281 -29.47 -3.11 -11.91
N ASP A 282 -30.51 -2.30 -11.74
CA ASP A 282 -31.11 -1.46 -12.78
C ASP A 282 -30.29 -0.17 -12.93
N GLY A 283 -29.63 -0.02 -14.07
CA GLY A 283 -28.92 1.18 -14.47
C GLY A 283 -28.91 1.31 -16.00
N SER A 284 -29.81 2.15 -16.52
CA SER A 284 -29.99 2.45 -17.94
C SER A 284 -28.70 2.89 -18.65
N TYR A 285 -28.42 2.30 -19.81
CA TYR A 285 -27.33 2.67 -20.72
C TYR A 285 -27.73 3.84 -21.62
N ASP A 286 -26.94 4.91 -21.61
CA ASP A 286 -26.89 5.90 -22.69
C ASP A 286 -25.52 5.77 -23.37
N ASP A 287 -25.56 5.38 -24.65
CA ASP A 287 -24.43 5.04 -25.49
C ASP A 287 -24.09 6.24 -26.37
N SER A 288 -23.13 7.07 -25.94
CA SER A 288 -22.35 7.94 -26.83
C SER A 288 -21.23 8.69 -26.09
N ASP A 289 -19.99 8.26 -26.30
CA ASP A 289 -18.78 8.99 -25.86
C ASP A 289 -17.99 9.53 -27.06
N PRO A 290 -17.99 10.86 -27.29
CA PRO A 290 -17.15 11.52 -28.28
C PRO A 290 -15.85 12.14 -27.72
N ASN A 291 -15.42 11.85 -26.49
CA ASN A 291 -14.40 12.67 -25.80
C ASN A 291 -13.18 11.92 -25.22
N PHE A 292 -12.70 10.91 -25.93
CA PHE A 292 -11.33 10.44 -25.72
C PHE A 292 -10.31 11.53 -26.12
N GLN A 293 -9.66 12.17 -25.14
CA GLN A 293 -8.46 12.97 -25.38
C GLN A 293 -7.25 12.42 -24.61
N PRO A 294 -6.11 12.21 -25.27
CA PRO A 294 -4.85 11.87 -24.60
C PRO A 294 -4.34 13.04 -23.74
N ILE A 295 -3.45 12.71 -22.81
CA ILE A 295 -2.75 13.62 -21.88
C ILE A 295 -2.43 14.96 -22.56
N ARG A 296 -3.12 16.04 -22.14
CA ARG A 296 -2.78 17.40 -22.56
C ARG A 296 -1.96 18.09 -21.49
N MET A 297 -0.74 18.48 -21.85
CA MET A 297 -0.05 19.60 -21.21
C MET A 297 -0.90 20.85 -21.40
N VAL A 298 -1.68 21.25 -20.40
CA VAL A 298 -2.46 22.48 -20.48
C VAL A 298 -1.55 23.64 -20.10
N SER A 299 -1.14 24.44 -21.09
CA SER A 299 -0.60 25.78 -20.87
C SER A 299 -1.77 26.73 -20.57
N ARG A 300 -1.82 27.31 -19.37
CA ARG A 300 -2.54 28.55 -19.12
C ARG A 300 -1.55 29.70 -18.99
N GLY A 301 -1.87 30.82 -19.63
CA GLY A 301 -1.12 32.07 -19.49
C GLY A 301 -1.05 32.47 -18.03
N SER A 302 0.13 32.89 -17.59
CA SER A 302 0.38 33.41 -16.27
C SER A 302 -0.26 34.80 -16.13
N GLU A 303 -1.23 34.95 -15.24
CA GLU A 303 -1.43 36.22 -14.55
C GLU A 303 -0.25 36.43 -13.60
N VAL A 304 0.31 37.63 -13.68
CA VAL A 304 1.47 38.08 -12.91
C VAL A 304 1.05 38.21 -11.45
N PHE A 305 1.44 37.26 -10.60
CA PHE A 305 1.44 37.46 -9.15
C PHE A 305 2.74 38.15 -8.74
N GLU A 306 2.71 39.48 -8.69
CA GLU A 306 3.65 40.27 -7.88
C GLU A 306 3.34 40.02 -6.40
N GLY A 307 3.87 38.94 -5.86
CA GLY A 307 3.80 38.62 -4.43
C GLY A 307 5.18 38.23 -3.95
N SER A 308 5.86 39.15 -3.26
CA SER A 308 7.12 38.91 -2.57
C SER A 308 6.98 37.74 -1.59
N TYR A 309 7.53 36.58 -1.92
CA TYR A 309 7.64 35.48 -0.96
C TYR A 309 8.58 35.90 0.17
N PRO A 310 8.21 35.72 1.46
CA PRO A 310 9.11 36.01 2.55
C PRO A 310 10.30 35.05 2.50
N ILE A 311 11.49 35.63 2.33
CA ILE A 311 12.76 34.92 2.47
C ILE A 311 12.86 34.46 3.93
N ILE A 312 12.76 33.14 4.15
CA ILE A 312 13.06 32.54 5.44
C ILE A 312 14.56 32.73 5.69
N LYS A 313 14.92 33.72 6.50
CA LYS A 313 16.31 33.89 6.97
C LYS A 313 16.61 32.79 7.99
N PRO A 314 17.75 32.08 7.88
CA PRO A 314 18.17 31.14 8.91
C PRO A 314 18.42 31.90 10.22
N ILE A 315 17.76 31.46 11.30
CA ILE A 315 18.02 31.95 12.65
C ILE A 315 19.35 31.34 13.10
N ILE A 316 20.45 32.03 12.85
CA ILE A 316 21.73 31.74 13.48
C ILE A 316 21.72 32.44 14.85
N LYS A 317 21.39 31.70 15.91
CA LYS A 317 21.66 32.14 17.29
C LYS A 317 23.18 32.14 17.50
N LYS A 318 23.83 33.30 17.42
CA LYS A 318 25.18 33.48 17.96
C LYS A 318 25.06 33.48 19.49
N ASN A 319 25.50 32.39 20.13
CA ASN A 319 25.85 32.41 21.54
C ASN A 319 27.17 33.17 21.70
N SER A 320 27.10 34.46 22.03
CA SER A 320 28.25 35.20 22.55
C SER A 320 28.33 34.99 24.06
N ASN A 321 28.98 33.91 24.48
CA ASN A 321 29.56 33.84 25.82
C ASN A 321 31.02 34.30 25.70
N SER A 322 31.24 35.59 25.92
CA SER A 322 32.57 36.14 26.22
C SER A 322 32.85 35.94 27.72
N ASN A 323 33.52 34.85 28.06
CA ASN A 323 34.29 34.77 29.30
C ASN A 323 35.69 35.34 29.01
N GLY A 324 36.07 36.39 29.73
CA GLY A 324 37.39 37.00 29.62
C GLY A 324 37.52 38.32 30.37
N ASN A 325 37.38 38.29 31.71
CA ASN A 325 38.33 38.83 32.68
C ASN A 325 37.77 38.68 34.10
#